data_AF-A0A1Y2BUG4-F1
#
_entry.id   AF-A0A1Y2BUG4-F1
#
_cell.length_a   1.000
_cell.length_b   1.000
_cell.length_c   1.000
_cell.angle_alpha   90.00
_cell.angle_beta   90.00
_cell.angle_gamma   90.00
#
_symmetry.space_group_name_H-M   'P 1'
#
loop_
_entity.id
_entity.type
_entity.pdbx_description
1 polymer ?
#
loop_
_entity_poly.entity_id
_entity_poly.type
_entity_poly.pdbx_seq_one_letter_code
_entity_poly.pdbx_strand_id
1 'polypeptide(L)'
;MTSKGETGHIQLTRPSEQLQDEQDEFNKRIQRTGCFKEHNAMLDCHFETKDWRKCTLEMKQFRDCFARHQAERSQRSLNERARESVVVERDASGQPVGGRNPIGSNEACELPPGYFGSSK
;
A
#
# COMPACT_ATOMS: atom_id res chain seq x y z
N MET A 1 8.17 32.29 47.79
CA MET A 1 7.88 30.95 47.26
C MET A 1 6.82 31.10 46.18
N THR A 2 7.20 31.36 44.91
CA THR A 2 6.32 31.11 43.75
C THR A 2 7.16 31.14 42.47
N SER A 3 7.18 29.96 41.84
CA SER A 3 7.31 29.63 40.43
C SER A 3 8.22 30.46 39.51
N LYS A 4 9.37 29.87 39.16
CA LYS A 4 10.07 30.14 37.89
C LYS A 4 9.30 29.42 36.77
N GLY A 5 8.82 30.18 35.79
CA GLY A 5 8.24 29.63 34.56
C GLY A 5 9.34 29.06 33.68
N GLU A 6 9.26 27.77 33.41
CA GLU A 6 10.12 27.06 32.46
C GLU A 6 9.46 27.17 31.09
N THR A 7 9.95 28.10 30.27
CA THR A 7 9.64 28.15 28.84
C THR A 7 10.19 26.88 28.19
N GLY A 8 9.26 25.98 27.81
CA GLY A 8 9.55 24.71 27.16
C GLY A 8 10.36 24.91 25.88
N HIS A 9 11.52 24.25 25.86
CA HIS A 9 12.40 24.13 24.71
C HIS A 9 11.66 23.36 23.60
N ILE A 10 11.20 24.07 22.57
CA ILE A 10 10.78 23.47 21.31
C ILE A 10 12.00 22.77 20.70
N GLN A 11 12.09 21.45 20.87
CA GLN A 11 13.16 20.65 20.31
C GLN A 11 13.00 20.62 18.78
N LEU A 12 13.60 21.59 18.10
CA LEU A 12 13.86 21.53 16.66
C LEU A 12 14.95 20.46 16.45
N THR A 13 14.55 19.20 16.28
CA THR A 13 15.49 18.15 15.90
C THR A 13 16.12 18.49 14.56
N ARG A 14 17.45 18.36 14.49
CA ARG A 14 18.28 18.73 13.35
C ARG A 14 17.87 17.86 12.14
N PRO A 15 17.74 18.43 10.91
CA PRO A 15 17.35 17.65 9.72
C PRO A 15 18.23 16.42 9.41
N SER A 16 19.42 16.35 10.00
CA SER A 16 20.42 15.33 9.70
C SER A 16 20.14 13.95 10.31
N GLU A 17 19.40 13.85 11.42
CA GLU A 17 19.12 12.55 12.06
C GLU A 17 17.92 11.85 11.40
N GLN A 18 16.87 12.59 11.03
CA GLN A 18 15.72 12.04 10.31
C GLN A 18 16.10 11.51 8.92
N LEU A 19 17.02 12.16 8.21
CA LEU A 19 17.48 11.72 6.88
C LEU A 19 18.26 10.39 6.89
N GLN A 20 18.94 10.06 7.99
CA GLN A 20 19.65 8.78 8.12
C GLN A 20 18.66 7.64 8.40
N ASP A 21 17.73 7.86 9.34
CA ASP A 21 16.67 6.90 9.65
C ASP A 21 15.71 6.68 8.46
N GLU A 22 15.42 7.71 7.66
CA GLU A 22 14.56 7.62 6.48
C GLU A 22 15.23 6.90 5.29
N GLN A 23 16.54 7.08 5.07
CA GLN A 23 17.26 6.38 4.02
C GLN A 23 17.33 4.87 4.33
N ASP A 24 17.39 4.51 5.61
CA ASP A 24 17.32 3.13 6.06
C ASP A 24 15.94 2.50 5.86
N GLU A 25 14.84 3.22 6.14
CA GLU A 25 13.49 2.71 5.87
C GLU A 25 13.23 2.49 4.37
N PHE A 26 13.79 3.32 3.50
CA PHE A 26 13.75 3.09 2.06
C PHE A 26 14.52 1.81 1.67
N ASN A 27 15.76 1.66 2.13
CA ASN A 27 16.58 0.47 1.87
C ASN A 27 15.92 -0.81 2.38
N LYS A 28 15.36 -0.80 3.61
CA LYS A 28 14.62 -1.93 4.18
C LYS A 28 13.44 -2.34 3.31
N ARG A 29 12.69 -1.37 2.75
CA ARG A 29 11.57 -1.66 1.84
C ARG A 29 12.05 -2.33 0.56
N ILE A 30 13.14 -1.87 -0.03
CA ILE A 30 13.72 -2.49 -1.23
C ILE A 30 14.25 -3.90 -0.93
N GLN A 31 14.88 -4.12 0.23
CA GLN A 31 15.33 -5.45 0.64
C GLN A 31 14.16 -6.44 0.72
N ARG A 32 12.99 -6.00 1.23
CA ARG A 32 11.78 -6.84 1.30
C ARG A 32 11.22 -7.20 -0.08
N THR A 33 11.52 -6.45 -1.15
CA THR A 33 11.05 -6.79 -2.50
C THR A 33 11.92 -7.84 -3.20
N GLY A 34 13.15 -8.08 -2.71
CA GLY A 34 14.13 -8.93 -3.38
C GLY A 34 14.90 -8.25 -4.51
N CYS A 35 14.62 -6.97 -4.82
CA CYS A 35 15.28 -6.20 -5.90
C CYS A 35 16.47 -5.35 -5.41
N PHE A 36 17.06 -5.71 -4.27
CA PHE A 36 18.12 -4.92 -3.65
C PHE A 36 19.43 -4.97 -4.44
N LYS A 37 19.69 -6.07 -5.16
CA LYS A 37 20.88 -6.21 -5.99
C LYS A 37 20.90 -5.17 -7.13
N GLU A 38 19.79 -5.06 -7.85
CA GLU A 38 19.63 -4.11 -8.95
C GLU A 38 19.61 -2.66 -8.44
N HIS A 39 19.06 -2.44 -7.24
CA HIS A 39 19.13 -1.15 -6.56
C HIS A 39 20.57 -0.73 -6.28
N ASN A 40 21.39 -1.61 -5.68
CA ASN A 40 22.79 -1.30 -5.41
C ASN A 40 23.58 -1.08 -6.69
N ALA A 41 23.38 -1.89 -7.74
CA ALA A 41 24.05 -1.68 -9.02
C ALA A 41 23.78 -0.28 -9.61
N MET A 42 22.54 0.23 -9.46
CA MET A 42 22.20 1.59 -9.87
C MET A 42 22.93 2.65 -9.02
N LEU A 43 22.98 2.44 -7.69
CA LEU A 43 23.70 3.34 -6.78
C LEU A 43 25.21 3.34 -7.06
N ASP A 44 25.78 2.18 -7.36
CA ASP A 44 27.19 2.01 -7.69
C ASP A 44 27.53 2.75 -8.99
N CYS A 45 26.73 2.57 -10.04
CA CYS A 45 26.91 3.33 -11.29
C CYS A 45 26.82 4.85 -11.05
N HIS A 46 25.86 5.30 -10.25
CA HIS A 46 25.79 6.72 -9.92
C HIS A 46 26.98 7.16 -9.07
N PHE A 47 27.46 6.32 -8.15
CA PHE A 47 28.60 6.63 -7.33
C PHE A 47 29.87 6.85 -8.18
N GLU A 48 30.07 6.03 -9.22
CA GLU A 48 31.18 6.14 -10.16
C GLU A 48 31.04 7.32 -11.11
N THR A 49 29.86 7.47 -11.74
CA THR A 49 29.65 8.43 -12.84
C THR A 49 29.22 9.81 -12.37
N LYS A 50 28.62 9.91 -11.17
CA LYS A 50 27.91 11.08 -10.64
C LYS A 50 26.82 11.63 -11.58
N ASP A 51 26.33 10.80 -12.52
CA ASP A 51 25.32 11.19 -13.51
C ASP A 51 24.34 10.04 -13.77
N TRP A 52 23.13 10.17 -13.22
CA TRP A 52 22.06 9.17 -13.39
C TRP A 52 21.65 8.92 -14.84
N ARG A 53 21.89 9.85 -15.76
CA ARG A 53 21.55 9.66 -17.19
C ARG A 53 22.46 8.61 -17.86
N LYS A 54 23.63 8.36 -17.29
CA LYS A 54 24.56 7.32 -17.77
C LYS A 54 24.19 5.94 -17.24
N CYS A 55 23.39 5.87 -16.17
CA CYS A 55 22.97 4.64 -15.49
C CYS A 55 21.60 4.12 -15.93
N THR A 56 21.23 4.34 -17.20
CA THR A 56 19.90 3.97 -17.71
C THR A 56 19.69 2.46 -17.77
N LEU A 57 20.75 1.69 -17.94
CA LEU A 57 20.71 0.23 -17.97
C LEU A 57 20.38 -0.35 -16.59
N GLU A 58 21.10 0.11 -15.56
CA GLU A 58 20.92 -0.28 -14.15
C GLU A 58 19.53 0.16 -13.66
N MET A 59 19.11 1.37 -14.04
CA MET A 59 17.77 1.87 -13.74
C MET A 59 16.68 0.98 -14.37
N LYS A 60 16.88 0.54 -15.63
CA LYS A 60 15.94 -0.37 -16.29
C LYS A 60 15.87 -1.72 -15.58
N GLN A 61 17.00 -2.32 -15.22
CA GLN A 61 17.04 -3.59 -14.49
C GLN A 61 16.29 -3.51 -13.16
N PHE A 62 16.51 -2.42 -12.41
CA PHE A 62 15.77 -2.19 -11.17
C PHE A 62 14.27 -2.06 -11.40
N ARG A 63 13.84 -1.29 -12.41
CA ARG A 63 12.43 -1.12 -12.76
C ARG A 63 11.77 -2.44 -13.17
N ASP A 64 12.46 -3.25 -13.97
CA ASP A 64 11.95 -4.55 -14.43
C ASP A 64 11.79 -5.51 -13.24
N CYS A 65 12.76 -5.54 -12.32
CA CYS A 65 12.61 -6.31 -11.08
C CYS A 65 11.41 -5.82 -10.25
N PHE A 66 11.32 -4.52 -10.02
CA PHE A 66 10.27 -3.94 -9.19
C PHE A 66 8.86 -4.14 -9.78
N ALA A 67 8.74 -4.08 -11.10
CA ALA A 67 7.48 -4.35 -11.81
C ALA A 67 7.00 -5.80 -11.59
N ARG A 68 7.92 -6.78 -11.63
CA ARG A 68 7.59 -8.18 -11.32
C ARG A 68 7.08 -8.34 -9.88
N HIS A 69 7.78 -7.74 -8.91
CA HIS A 69 7.34 -7.76 -7.51
C HIS A 69 5.93 -7.17 -7.33
N GLN A 70 5.62 -6.07 -8.02
CA GLN A 70 4.28 -5.48 -7.97
C GLN A 70 3.23 -6.40 -8.57
N ALA A 71 3.51 -7.03 -9.71
CA ALA A 71 2.60 -8.01 -10.31
C ALA A 71 2.33 -9.20 -9.39
N GLU A 72 3.37 -9.75 -8.75
CA GLU A 72 3.25 -10.83 -7.76
C GLU A 72 2.42 -10.40 -6.54
N ARG A 73 2.63 -9.18 -6.03
CA ARG A 73 1.85 -8.61 -4.93
C ARG A 73 0.37 -8.50 -5.31
N SER A 74 0.08 -8.00 -6.51
CA SER A 74 -1.28 -7.92 -7.04
C SER A 74 -1.91 -9.31 -7.18
N GLN A 75 -1.19 -10.28 -7.75
CA GLN A 75 -1.65 -11.66 -7.86
C GLN A 75 -1.93 -12.30 -6.50
N ARG A 76 -1.05 -12.08 -5.50
CA ARG A 76 -1.27 -12.55 -4.13
C ARG A 76 -2.57 -11.98 -3.57
N SER A 77 -2.81 -10.68 -3.73
CA SER A 77 -4.04 -10.03 -3.27
C SER A 77 -5.29 -10.58 -3.97
N LEU A 78 -5.23 -10.81 -5.29
CA LEU A 78 -6.33 -11.43 -6.04
C LEU A 78 -6.60 -12.87 -5.57
N ASN A 79 -5.54 -13.66 -5.38
CA ASN A 79 -5.65 -15.04 -4.91
C ASN A 79 -6.18 -15.12 -3.47
N GLU A 80 -5.80 -14.19 -2.59
CA GLU A 80 -6.32 -14.11 -1.22
C GLU A 80 -7.82 -13.79 -1.21
N ARG A 81 -8.25 -12.82 -2.01
CA ARG A 81 -9.68 -12.53 -2.20
C ARG A 81 -10.44 -13.73 -2.80
N ALA A 82 -9.83 -14.42 -3.76
CA ALA A 82 -10.41 -15.64 -4.34
C ALA A 82 -10.49 -16.77 -3.31
N ARG A 83 -9.47 -16.95 -2.47
CA ARG A 83 -9.47 -17.93 -1.37
C ARG A 83 -10.54 -17.62 -0.35
N GLU A 84 -10.67 -16.37 0.09
CA GLU A 84 -11.72 -15.94 1.00
C GLU A 84 -13.11 -16.29 0.44
N SER A 85 -13.35 -16.05 -0.86
CA SER A 85 -14.62 -16.42 -1.50
C SER A 85 -14.87 -17.94 -1.61
N VAL A 86 -13.84 -18.76 -1.41
CA VAL A 86 -13.93 -20.24 -1.42
C VAL A 86 -14.00 -20.79 0.02
N VAL A 87 -13.71 -20.01 1.05
CA VAL A 87 -14.01 -20.36 2.44
C VAL A 87 -15.51 -20.19 2.65
N VAL A 88 -16.27 -21.18 2.18
CA VAL A 88 -17.65 -21.37 2.62
C VAL A 88 -17.58 -21.70 4.10
N GLU A 89 -18.07 -20.81 4.96
CA GLU A 89 -18.26 -21.15 6.36
C GLU A 89 -19.05 -22.46 6.40
N ARG A 90 -18.56 -23.46 7.14
CA ARG A 90 -19.20 -24.77 7.26
C ARG A 90 -19.65 -24.97 8.70
N ASP A 91 -20.88 -25.40 8.93
CA ASP A 91 -21.35 -25.71 10.28
C ASP A 91 -20.67 -27.00 10.81
N ALA A 92 -20.98 -27.39 12.05
CA ALA A 92 -20.43 -28.58 12.70
C ALA A 92 -20.66 -29.89 11.91
N SER A 93 -21.62 -29.89 10.98
CA SER A 93 -21.97 -31.01 10.09
C SER A 93 -21.26 -30.92 8.72
N GLY A 94 -20.46 -29.87 8.48
CA GLY A 94 -19.72 -29.66 7.24
C GLY A 94 -20.52 -29.05 6.09
N GLN A 95 -21.77 -28.61 6.33
CA GLN A 95 -22.61 -27.97 5.33
C GLN A 95 -22.29 -26.47 5.23
N PRO A 96 -22.32 -25.87 4.03
CA PRO A 96 -22.08 -24.44 3.87
C PRO A 96 -23.18 -23.63 4.56
N VAL A 97 -22.82 -22.77 5.53
CA VAL A 97 -23.75 -21.79 6.14
C VAL A 97 -23.89 -20.59 5.20
N GLY A 98 -25.12 -20.14 5.02
CA GLY A 98 -25.52 -19.26 3.90
C GLY A 98 -24.75 -17.94 3.80
N GLY A 99 -24.06 -17.76 2.67
CA GLY A 99 -23.64 -16.44 2.20
C GLY A 99 -24.83 -15.71 1.58
N ARG A 100 -25.05 -14.43 1.97
CA ARG A 100 -25.96 -13.55 1.26
C ARG A 100 -25.50 -13.45 -0.20
N ASN A 101 -26.40 -13.82 -1.11
CA ASN A 101 -26.19 -13.81 -2.54
C ASN A 101 -26.06 -12.35 -3.04
N PRO A 102 -24.93 -11.90 -3.59
CA PRO A 102 -24.85 -10.62 -4.27
C PRO A 102 -25.27 -10.82 -5.73
N ILE A 103 -26.49 -11.28 -5.96
CA ILE A 103 -27.13 -11.14 -7.26
C ILE A 103 -28.06 -9.95 -7.11
N GLY A 104 -27.66 -8.83 -7.72
CA GLY A 104 -28.55 -7.74 -8.02
C GLY A 104 -29.67 -8.27 -8.93
N SER A 105 -30.79 -8.62 -8.31
CA SER A 105 -32.08 -8.51 -8.95
C SER A 105 -32.48 -7.05 -8.84
N ASN A 106 -32.45 -6.36 -9.97
CA ASN A 106 -33.41 -5.34 -10.40
C ASN A 106 -34.72 -5.30 -9.58
N GLU A 107 -34.66 -4.78 -8.36
CA GLU A 107 -35.81 -4.34 -7.62
C GLU A 107 -35.99 -2.87 -7.95
N ALA A 108 -37.18 -2.59 -8.45
CA ALA A 108 -37.57 -1.34 -9.04
C ALA A 108 -37.34 -0.16 -8.08
N CYS A 109 -37.24 1.03 -8.66
CA CYS A 109 -37.47 2.29 -7.97
C CYS A 109 -38.88 2.29 -7.35
N GLU A 110 -39.07 1.65 -6.19
CA GLU A 110 -40.25 1.87 -5.38
C GLU A 110 -39.99 3.12 -4.53
N LEU A 111 -40.33 4.26 -5.11
CA LEU A 111 -40.56 5.48 -4.35
C LEU A 111 -41.64 5.17 -3.28
N PRO A 112 -41.43 5.57 -2.02
CA PRO A 112 -42.44 5.37 -0.99
C PRO A 112 -43.74 6.11 -1.37
N PRO A 113 -44.93 5.51 -1.14
CA PRO A 113 -46.19 6.20 -1.38
C PRO A 113 -46.32 7.34 -0.37
N GLY A 114 -46.14 8.58 -0.84
CA GLY A 114 -46.26 9.75 0.03
C GLY A 114 -45.74 11.09 -0.51
N TYR A 115 -44.99 11.12 -1.62
CA TYR A 115 -44.54 12.39 -2.20
C TYR A 115 -45.58 12.97 -3.19
N PHE A 116 -46.72 13.40 -2.67
CA PHE A 116 -47.59 14.38 -3.36
C PHE A 116 -47.06 15.78 -3.06
N GLY A 117 -46.13 16.26 -3.88
CA GLY A 117 -45.69 17.65 -3.90
C GLY A 117 -46.37 18.37 -5.06
N SER A 118 -47.42 19.15 -4.75
CA SER A 118 -48.17 19.98 -5.69
C SER A 118 -47.28 20.92 -6.51
N SER A 119 -47.48 20.91 -7.82
CA SER A 119 -47.02 21.96 -8.72
C SER A 119 -48.18 22.42 -9.60
N LYS A 120 -48.99 23.34 -9.06
CA LYS A 120 -49.55 24.57 -9.68
C LYS A 120 -50.63 25.16 -8.78
#